data_AF-A0A8H7RUP7-F1
#
_entry.id   AF-A0A8H7RUP7-F1
#
_cell.length_a   1.000
_cell.length_b   1.000
_cell.length_c   1.000
_cell.angle_alpha   90.00
_cell.angle_beta   90.00
_cell.angle_gamma   90.00
#
_symmetry.space_group_name_H-M   'P 1'
#
loop_
_entity.id
_entity.type
_entity.pdbx_description
1 polymer ?
#
loop_
_entity_poly.entity_id
_entity_poly.type
_entity_poly.pdbx_seq_one_letter_code
_entity_poly.pdbx_strand_id
1 'polypeptide(L)'
;MSKYITFFQRKFETKPYEEEAAAEFDNEKKKYVNFSLDIGWSMHKIYGPRKQKNDQCTVIGCKNCGSVLEHVDTCPAEVRYRFVNTKCKLEQIGNHNHGPYVSNHLSEEEKDKLTERLLVNPTVTLKAAVQGINRRTGQIVDLVVDINLILGTRDRVEYELNKRREQINMPRKGEFLGEFGKIMNNYTGYFLYAQVIPGSFLLMYRSPAIKTYCRFSNLPAVTDVTYKAIEKGYYLCTTVMYIKELKKHAVIFQAVMDGLSYNYFAQHFFAFFTEYKVKFDGEDSMLYALMQSVQRISSNNNIIPYDEADKFRELVYTIRTTKDAEEFCRSCNEVVTRYKNSYKWLQWWLQPSISSMIFRHSLPQILNYIRSDERILSNYKKHAVPATYNRAPRATHKRPSKKTVNDGCPPDVTKKTY
;
A
#
# COMPACT_ATOMS: atom_id res chain seq x y z
N MET A 1 -51.07 1.60 -23.99
CA MET A 1 -49.82 2.29 -24.37
C MET A 1 -48.67 1.74 -23.53
N SER A 2 -47.78 0.98 -24.16
CA SER A 2 -46.71 0.22 -23.52
C SER A 2 -45.39 0.96 -23.75
N LYS A 3 -44.72 1.40 -22.67
CA LYS A 3 -43.39 2.01 -22.72
C LYS A 3 -42.39 0.98 -22.20
N TYR A 4 -41.36 0.68 -22.99
CA TYR A 4 -40.23 -0.18 -22.64
C TYR A 4 -38.93 0.54 -22.99
N ILE A 5 -37.91 0.39 -22.14
CA ILE A 5 -36.54 0.88 -22.37
C ILE A 5 -35.63 -0.34 -22.34
N THR A 6 -34.79 -0.46 -23.36
CA THR A 6 -33.77 -1.51 -23.43
C THR A 6 -32.57 -0.97 -24.21
N PHE A 7 -31.37 -1.08 -23.62
CA PHE A 7 -30.11 -0.48 -24.10
C PHE A 7 -29.22 -1.55 -24.74
N PHE A 8 -28.86 -1.44 -26.04
CA PHE A 8 -28.10 -2.48 -26.77
C PHE A 8 -27.04 -1.96 -27.76
N GLN A 9 -25.92 -2.67 -27.86
CA GLN A 9 -25.06 -2.63 -29.05
C GLN A 9 -24.52 -4.02 -29.38
N ARG A 10 -24.90 -4.49 -30.58
CA ARG A 10 -24.03 -5.10 -31.57
C ARG A 10 -24.37 -4.40 -32.89
N LYS A 11 -23.45 -4.26 -33.84
CA LYS A 11 -23.82 -3.89 -35.21
C LYS A 11 -24.66 -5.06 -35.75
N PHE A 12 -25.97 -4.96 -35.62
CA PHE A 12 -26.84 -5.76 -36.46
C PHE A 12 -26.73 -5.17 -37.85
N GLU A 13 -26.31 -5.98 -38.81
CA GLU A 13 -26.70 -5.71 -40.20
C GLU A 13 -28.22 -5.54 -40.22
N THR A 14 -28.78 -4.80 -41.18
CA THR A 14 -30.22 -4.50 -41.29
C THR A 14 -31.10 -5.74 -41.56
N LYS A 15 -30.59 -6.94 -41.27
CA LYS A 15 -31.22 -8.23 -41.48
C LYS A 15 -31.64 -8.85 -40.14
N PRO A 16 -32.69 -9.67 -40.13
CA PRO A 16 -33.11 -10.43 -38.95
C PRO A 16 -31.95 -11.26 -38.39
N TYR A 17 -31.82 -11.29 -37.05
CA TYR A 17 -30.82 -12.04 -36.32
C TYR A 17 -31.48 -13.06 -35.41
N GLU A 18 -30.95 -14.29 -35.40
CA GLU A 18 -31.37 -15.37 -34.51
C GLU A 18 -30.16 -15.98 -33.81
N GLU A 19 -30.30 -16.24 -32.50
CA GLU A 19 -29.30 -16.94 -31.69
C GLU A 19 -30.00 -17.93 -30.74
N GLU A 20 -29.40 -19.11 -30.55
CA GLU A 20 -29.86 -20.12 -29.59
C GLU A 20 -28.79 -20.35 -28.50
N ALA A 21 -29.22 -20.38 -27.23
CA ALA A 21 -28.38 -20.83 -26.12
C ALA A 21 -29.11 -21.86 -25.26
N ALA A 22 -28.34 -22.68 -24.54
CA ALA A 22 -28.87 -23.56 -23.51
C ALA A 22 -29.45 -22.75 -22.34
N ALA A 23 -30.57 -23.20 -21.79
CA ALA A 23 -31.24 -22.62 -20.63
C ALA A 23 -31.69 -23.72 -19.67
N GLU A 24 -31.53 -23.47 -18.37
CA GLU A 24 -31.95 -24.38 -17.31
C GLU A 24 -33.24 -23.86 -16.68
N PHE A 25 -34.21 -24.72 -16.38
CA PHE A 25 -35.43 -24.32 -15.69
C PHE A 25 -35.31 -24.61 -14.19
N ASP A 26 -35.33 -23.55 -13.37
CA ASP A 26 -35.38 -23.65 -11.91
C ASP A 26 -36.83 -23.89 -11.49
N ASN A 27 -37.12 -25.14 -11.09
CA ASN A 27 -38.45 -25.59 -10.68
C ASN A 27 -38.95 -24.88 -9.40
N GLU A 28 -38.07 -24.56 -8.46
CA GLU A 28 -38.45 -23.91 -7.19
C GLU A 28 -38.88 -22.46 -7.44
N LYS A 29 -38.10 -21.76 -8.27
CA LYS A 29 -38.37 -20.36 -8.62
C LYS A 29 -39.35 -20.21 -9.78
N LYS A 30 -39.79 -21.33 -10.38
CA LYS A 30 -40.63 -21.42 -11.57
C LYS A 30 -40.16 -20.50 -12.71
N LYS A 31 -38.85 -20.51 -12.98
CA LYS A 31 -38.24 -19.62 -13.99
C LYS A 31 -36.99 -20.21 -14.62
N TYR A 32 -36.66 -19.79 -15.84
CA TYR A 32 -35.39 -20.12 -16.47
C TYR A 32 -34.22 -19.36 -15.82
N VAL A 33 -33.11 -20.07 -15.61
CA VAL A 33 -31.84 -19.61 -15.04
C VAL A 33 -30.68 -20.08 -15.94
N ASN A 34 -29.48 -19.53 -15.69
CA ASN A 34 -28.21 -20.03 -16.25
C ASN A 34 -28.13 -20.11 -17.79
N PHE A 35 -28.82 -19.26 -18.54
CA PHE A 35 -28.59 -19.11 -19.97
C PHE A 35 -27.66 -17.92 -20.24
N SER A 36 -26.67 -18.15 -21.11
CA SER A 36 -25.74 -17.13 -21.58
C SER A 36 -25.78 -17.13 -23.10
N LEU A 37 -26.45 -16.14 -23.67
CA LEU A 37 -26.35 -15.84 -25.10
C LEU A 37 -25.05 -15.04 -25.31
N ASP A 38 -24.26 -15.38 -26.33
CA ASP A 38 -22.94 -14.81 -26.62
C ASP A 38 -23.03 -13.43 -27.31
N ILE A 39 -24.16 -12.76 -27.14
CA ILE A 39 -24.37 -11.35 -27.49
C ILE A 39 -23.72 -10.37 -26.50
N GLY A 40 -23.03 -10.86 -25.47
CA GLY A 40 -22.37 -10.02 -24.47
C GLY A 40 -23.34 -9.41 -23.47
N TRP A 41 -24.38 -10.14 -23.07
CA TRP A 41 -25.40 -9.66 -22.13
C TRP A 41 -25.38 -10.55 -20.88
N SER A 42 -25.37 -9.95 -19.69
CA SER A 42 -25.70 -10.66 -18.45
C SER A 42 -27.02 -10.13 -17.88
N MET A 43 -28.05 -10.97 -17.75
CA MET A 43 -29.26 -10.61 -17.03
C MET A 43 -29.02 -10.61 -15.52
N HIS A 44 -29.14 -9.45 -14.87
CA HIS A 44 -29.44 -9.39 -13.45
C HIS A 44 -30.85 -8.81 -13.24
N LYS A 45 -31.79 -9.73 -12.96
CA LYS A 45 -33.21 -9.57 -12.54
C LYS A 45 -34.25 -9.36 -13.65
N ILE A 46 -35.31 -10.19 -13.58
CA ILE A 46 -36.64 -9.89 -14.13
C ILE A 46 -37.70 -10.08 -13.03
N TYR A 47 -38.71 -9.21 -13.10
CA TYR A 47 -39.98 -9.11 -12.38
C TYR A 47 -40.00 -8.29 -11.09
N GLY A 48 -40.27 -6.99 -11.28
CA GLY A 48 -40.93 -6.10 -10.34
C GLY A 48 -41.80 -5.10 -11.13
N PRO A 49 -42.85 -4.51 -10.53
CA PRO A 49 -43.75 -3.59 -11.23
C PRO A 49 -42.99 -2.40 -11.84
N ARG A 50 -43.50 -1.91 -12.98
CA ARG A 50 -42.98 -0.78 -13.76
C ARG A 50 -42.29 0.27 -12.86
N LYS A 51 -40.96 0.31 -12.90
CA LYS A 51 -40.24 1.48 -12.37
C LYS A 51 -40.62 2.69 -13.24
N GLN A 52 -40.96 3.79 -12.57
CA GLN A 52 -41.19 5.09 -13.17
C GLN A 52 -40.03 5.47 -14.10
N LYS A 53 -40.33 6.29 -15.13
CA LYS A 53 -39.33 6.87 -16.03
C LYS A 53 -38.12 7.32 -15.21
N ASN A 54 -36.93 6.90 -15.65
CA ASN A 54 -35.70 7.37 -15.04
C ASN A 54 -35.48 8.81 -15.53
N ASP A 55 -36.08 9.79 -14.85
CA ASP A 55 -36.01 11.22 -15.19
C ASP A 55 -34.57 11.79 -15.09
N GLN A 56 -33.58 10.96 -14.81
CA GLN A 56 -32.17 11.35 -14.74
C GLN A 56 -31.55 11.73 -16.10
N CYS A 57 -32.08 11.22 -17.23
CA CYS A 57 -31.51 11.53 -18.54
C CYS A 57 -31.77 12.96 -19.03
N THR A 58 -32.83 13.62 -18.56
CA THR A 58 -33.16 15.00 -18.95
C THR A 58 -32.51 16.05 -18.04
N VAL A 59 -32.01 15.64 -16.87
CA VAL A 59 -31.42 16.55 -15.85
C VAL A 59 -29.92 16.75 -16.05
N ILE A 60 -29.23 15.79 -16.68
CA ILE A 60 -27.77 15.83 -16.85
C ILE A 60 -27.47 16.20 -18.31
N GLY A 61 -27.01 17.43 -18.55
CA GLY A 61 -26.57 17.87 -19.88
C GLY A 61 -25.45 17.01 -20.47
N CYS A 62 -25.27 17.09 -21.78
CA CYS A 62 -24.24 16.42 -22.54
C CYS A 62 -22.87 16.73 -21.93
N LYS A 63 -22.14 15.68 -21.52
CA LYS A 63 -20.82 15.86 -20.89
C LYS A 63 -19.76 16.46 -21.82
N ASN A 64 -19.99 16.43 -23.14
CA ASN A 64 -19.05 16.96 -24.12
C ASN A 64 -19.28 18.45 -24.41
N CYS A 65 -20.54 18.88 -24.55
CA CYS A 65 -20.88 20.23 -24.99
C CYS A 65 -21.86 20.99 -24.07
N GLY A 66 -22.32 20.36 -22.99
CA GLY A 66 -23.25 20.96 -22.00
C GLY A 66 -24.70 21.06 -22.45
N SER A 67 -25.04 20.68 -23.69
CA SER A 67 -26.40 20.78 -24.23
C SER A 67 -27.38 19.82 -23.52
N VAL A 68 -28.68 20.12 -23.54
CA VAL A 68 -29.70 19.20 -23.01
C VAL A 68 -29.72 17.91 -23.86
N LEU A 69 -29.79 16.76 -23.19
CA LEU A 69 -29.91 15.47 -23.86
C LEU A 69 -31.39 15.18 -24.14
N GLU A 70 -31.71 14.88 -25.40
CA GLU A 70 -33.03 14.39 -25.79
C GLU A 70 -32.99 12.87 -25.91
N HIS A 71 -33.97 12.21 -25.29
CA HIS A 71 -34.13 10.78 -25.44
C HIS A 71 -34.77 10.49 -26.82
N VAL A 72 -34.12 9.66 -27.63
CA VAL A 72 -34.69 9.21 -28.90
C VAL A 72 -35.82 8.23 -28.56
N ASP A 73 -37.04 8.76 -28.49
CA ASP A 73 -38.15 8.15 -27.75
C ASP A 73 -38.77 6.88 -28.39
N THR A 74 -38.33 6.48 -29.59
CA THR A 74 -38.92 5.30 -30.25
C THR A 74 -37.90 4.54 -31.09
N CYS A 75 -37.40 3.42 -30.53
CA CYS A 75 -36.83 2.35 -31.33
C CYS A 75 -37.97 1.42 -31.79
N PRO A 76 -38.19 1.22 -33.11
CA PRO A 76 -39.23 0.32 -33.61
C PRO A 76 -38.80 -1.16 -33.59
N ALA A 77 -37.54 -1.46 -33.25
CA ALA A 77 -37.07 -2.82 -33.10
C ALA A 77 -37.52 -3.41 -31.75
N GLU A 78 -38.01 -4.65 -31.80
CA GLU A 78 -38.39 -5.46 -30.65
C GLU A 78 -37.45 -6.66 -30.55
N VAL A 79 -36.93 -6.94 -29.35
CA VAL A 79 -36.15 -8.16 -29.08
C VAL A 79 -37.04 -9.09 -28.27
N ARG A 80 -37.35 -10.26 -28.83
CA ARG A 80 -38.13 -11.30 -28.17
C ARG A 80 -37.23 -12.45 -27.74
N TYR A 81 -37.48 -12.93 -26.53
CA TYR A 81 -36.88 -14.15 -26.00
C TYR A 81 -37.94 -15.23 -25.99
N ARG A 82 -37.68 -16.33 -26.70
CA ARG A 82 -38.55 -17.51 -26.70
C ARG A 82 -37.82 -18.66 -26.04
N PHE A 83 -38.35 -19.11 -24.90
CA PHE A 83 -37.86 -20.30 -24.23
C PHE A 83 -38.63 -21.51 -24.75
N VAL A 84 -37.93 -22.45 -25.36
CA VAL A 84 -38.49 -23.72 -25.85
C VAL A 84 -37.65 -24.84 -25.25
N ASN A 85 -38.25 -25.60 -24.32
CA ASN A 85 -37.55 -26.64 -23.55
C ASN A 85 -36.31 -26.06 -22.83
N THR A 86 -35.15 -26.68 -23.01
CA THR A 86 -33.86 -26.25 -22.42
C THR A 86 -33.11 -25.26 -23.32
N LYS A 87 -33.81 -24.56 -24.22
CA LYS A 87 -33.20 -23.58 -25.13
C LYS A 87 -33.88 -22.22 -25.01
N CYS A 88 -33.08 -21.17 -25.08
CA CYS A 88 -33.52 -19.80 -25.26
C CYS A 88 -33.17 -19.36 -26.68
N LYS A 89 -34.17 -18.97 -27.46
CA LYS A 89 -34.02 -18.36 -28.78
C LYS A 89 -34.25 -16.86 -28.68
N LEU A 90 -33.32 -16.07 -29.18
CA LEU A 90 -33.50 -14.63 -29.35
C LEU A 90 -33.93 -14.32 -30.78
N GLU A 91 -35.01 -13.56 -30.92
CA GLU A 91 -35.54 -13.11 -32.21
C GLU A 91 -35.62 -11.57 -32.20
N GLN A 92 -34.94 -10.93 -33.15
CA GLN A 92 -35.09 -9.49 -33.39
C GLN A 92 -36.18 -9.25 -34.45
N ILE A 93 -37.15 -8.40 -34.13
CA ILE A 93 -38.23 -8.00 -35.02
C ILE A 93 -38.08 -6.51 -35.30
N GLY A 94 -37.88 -6.14 -36.56
CA GLY A 94 -37.72 -4.74 -36.98
C GLY A 94 -36.27 -4.25 -36.94
N ASN A 95 -36.08 -3.00 -37.38
CA ASN A 95 -34.77 -2.37 -37.54
C ASN A 95 -34.57 -1.25 -36.53
N HIS A 96 -33.38 -1.15 -35.95
CA HIS A 96 -33.02 -0.01 -35.11
C HIS A 96 -32.87 1.26 -35.97
N ASN A 97 -33.51 2.35 -35.57
CA ASN A 97 -33.45 3.66 -36.24
C ASN A 97 -32.55 4.67 -35.50
N HIS A 98 -31.76 4.20 -34.55
CA HIS A 98 -30.85 5.00 -33.73
C HIS A 98 -29.43 4.45 -33.85
N GLY A 99 -28.45 5.28 -33.50
CA GLY A 99 -27.06 4.84 -33.38
C GLY A 99 -26.92 3.74 -32.30
N PRO A 100 -25.83 2.95 -32.36
CA PRO A 100 -25.58 1.95 -31.33
C PRO A 100 -25.46 2.60 -29.94
N TYR A 101 -26.03 1.96 -28.91
CA TYR A 101 -25.85 2.42 -27.54
C TYR A 101 -24.42 2.13 -27.05
N VAL A 102 -23.96 2.82 -26.00
CA VAL A 102 -22.63 2.54 -25.43
C VAL A 102 -22.62 1.13 -24.81
N SER A 103 -21.61 0.33 -25.15
CA SER A 103 -21.41 -1.00 -24.56
C SER A 103 -21.30 -0.93 -23.03
N ASN A 104 -22.02 -1.82 -22.33
CA ASN A 104 -21.92 -1.97 -20.87
C ASN A 104 -20.74 -2.85 -20.44
N HIS A 105 -20.02 -3.45 -21.38
CA HIS A 105 -18.89 -4.34 -21.13
C HIS A 105 -17.61 -3.78 -21.76
N LEU A 106 -16.50 -4.02 -21.06
CA LEU A 106 -15.17 -3.71 -21.58
C LEU A 106 -14.84 -4.66 -22.74
N SER A 107 -14.25 -4.12 -23.80
CA SER A 107 -13.59 -4.90 -24.85
C SER A 107 -12.39 -5.67 -24.27
N GLU A 108 -11.89 -6.71 -24.96
CA GLU A 108 -10.68 -7.43 -24.50
C GLU A 108 -9.45 -6.50 -24.41
N GLU A 109 -9.31 -5.54 -25.31
CA GLU A 109 -8.22 -4.55 -25.25
C GLU A 109 -8.34 -3.64 -24.00
N GLU A 110 -9.54 -3.18 -23.66
CA GLU A 110 -9.77 -2.35 -22.46
C GLU A 110 -9.55 -3.13 -21.17
N LYS A 111 -9.94 -4.39 -21.20
CA LYS A 111 -9.70 -5.41 -20.19
C LYS A 111 -8.20 -5.64 -19.95
N ASP A 112 -7.42 -5.72 -21.02
CA ASP A 112 -5.97 -5.86 -20.95
C ASP A 112 -5.31 -4.60 -20.38
N LYS A 113 -5.70 -3.41 -20.83
CA LYS A 113 -5.27 -2.12 -20.25
C LYS A 113 -5.57 -2.04 -18.75
N LEU A 114 -6.75 -2.51 -18.32
CA LEU A 114 -7.11 -2.56 -16.90
C LEU A 114 -6.21 -3.53 -16.12
N THR A 115 -5.81 -4.63 -16.74
CA THR A 115 -4.91 -5.65 -16.17
C THR A 115 -3.48 -5.11 -16.04
N GLU A 116 -2.96 -4.44 -17.07
CA GLU A 116 -1.66 -3.77 -17.04
C GLU A 116 -1.59 -2.75 -15.88
N ARG A 117 -2.66 -1.95 -15.69
CA ARG A 117 -2.72 -1.02 -14.56
C ARG A 117 -2.72 -1.72 -13.20
N LEU A 118 -3.38 -2.86 -13.08
CA LEU A 118 -3.33 -3.68 -11.88
C LEU A 118 -1.93 -4.24 -11.63
N LEU A 119 -1.18 -4.61 -12.66
CA LEU A 119 0.21 -5.07 -12.51
C LEU A 119 1.15 -3.95 -12.05
N VAL A 120 0.96 -2.73 -12.58
CA VAL A 120 1.74 -1.54 -12.18
C VAL A 120 1.40 -1.10 -10.75
N ASN A 121 0.13 -1.17 -10.35
CA ASN A 121 -0.32 -0.84 -9.00
C ASN A 121 -1.32 -1.87 -8.44
N PRO A 122 -0.83 -3.02 -7.93
CA PRO A 122 -1.69 -4.09 -7.41
C PRO A 122 -2.61 -3.63 -6.26
N THR A 123 -2.16 -2.61 -5.55
CA THR A 123 -2.81 -2.06 -4.36
C THR A 123 -3.79 -0.93 -4.64
N VAL A 124 -4.06 -0.60 -5.91
CA VAL A 124 -4.93 0.53 -6.26
C VAL A 124 -6.30 0.38 -5.59
N THR A 125 -6.66 1.38 -4.79
CA THR A 125 -7.98 1.43 -4.13
C THR A 125 -9.03 1.89 -5.14
N LEU A 126 -10.29 1.49 -4.97
CA LEU A 126 -11.39 1.92 -5.84
C LEU A 126 -11.47 3.43 -6.02
N LYS A 127 -11.39 4.15 -4.91
CA LYS A 127 -11.40 5.61 -4.92
C LYS A 127 -10.18 6.18 -5.66
N ALA A 128 -9.00 5.58 -5.48
CA ALA A 128 -7.78 5.99 -6.17
C ALA A 128 -7.82 5.69 -7.68
N ALA A 129 -8.39 4.56 -8.07
CA ALA A 129 -8.56 4.16 -9.46
C ALA A 129 -9.51 5.12 -10.20
N VAL A 130 -10.64 5.45 -9.58
CA VAL A 130 -11.64 6.39 -10.14
C VAL A 130 -11.11 7.82 -10.15
N GLN A 131 -10.32 8.23 -9.17
CA GLN A 131 -9.75 9.57 -9.07
C GLN A 131 -8.43 9.76 -9.83
N GLY A 132 -7.82 8.68 -10.34
CA GLY A 132 -6.57 8.78 -11.08
C GLY A 132 -5.43 9.26 -10.20
N ILE A 133 -5.37 8.80 -8.94
CA ILE A 133 -4.33 9.23 -8.00
C ILE A 133 -3.56 8.02 -7.52
N ASN A 134 -2.25 8.01 -7.78
CA ASN A 134 -1.37 7.01 -7.21
C ASN A 134 -1.11 7.37 -5.76
N ARG A 135 -1.77 6.68 -4.83
CA ARG A 135 -1.64 6.97 -3.39
C ARG A 135 -0.22 6.82 -2.85
N ARG A 136 0.65 6.07 -3.53
CA ARG A 136 2.03 5.86 -3.10
C ARG A 136 2.93 7.04 -3.48
N THR A 137 2.71 7.63 -4.66
CA THR A 137 3.56 8.70 -5.20
C THR A 137 2.91 10.09 -5.15
N GLY A 138 1.60 10.16 -4.90
CA GLY A 138 0.82 11.39 -5.02
C GLY A 138 0.63 11.87 -6.46
N GLN A 139 1.20 11.17 -7.45
CA GLN A 139 1.08 11.54 -8.85
C GLN A 139 -0.32 11.26 -9.37
N ILE A 140 -0.78 12.17 -10.23
CA ILE A 140 -1.94 11.91 -11.07
C ILE A 140 -1.52 10.82 -12.06
N VAL A 141 -2.24 9.72 -12.05
CA VAL A 141 -2.15 8.61 -13.00
C VAL A 141 -3.44 8.58 -13.79
N ASP A 142 -3.40 7.99 -14.98
CA ASP A 142 -4.57 7.88 -15.84
C ASP A 142 -5.77 7.29 -15.10
N LEU A 143 -6.92 7.93 -15.26
CA LEU A 143 -8.17 7.53 -14.64
C LEU A 143 -8.65 6.23 -15.27
N VAL A 144 -9.24 5.32 -14.50
CA VAL A 144 -9.87 4.13 -15.11
C VAL A 144 -10.99 4.50 -16.08
N VAL A 145 -11.57 5.70 -15.95
CA VAL A 145 -12.54 6.24 -16.92
C VAL A 145 -11.94 6.55 -18.28
N ASP A 146 -10.62 6.76 -18.36
CA ASP A 146 -9.92 6.98 -19.62
C ASP A 146 -9.78 5.68 -20.43
N ILE A 147 -9.89 4.52 -19.76
CA ILE A 147 -9.98 3.23 -20.44
C ILE A 147 -11.37 3.09 -21.08
N ASN A 148 -12.42 3.30 -20.29
CA ASN A 148 -13.80 3.28 -20.77
C ASN A 148 -14.72 4.04 -19.81
N LEU A 149 -15.66 4.82 -20.38
CA LEU A 149 -16.63 5.62 -19.62
C LEU A 149 -17.51 4.80 -18.66
N ILE A 150 -17.75 3.51 -18.92
CA ILE A 150 -18.51 2.64 -18.00
C ILE A 150 -17.82 2.45 -16.65
N LEU A 151 -16.50 2.66 -16.60
CA LEU A 151 -15.71 2.64 -15.38
C LEU A 151 -15.86 3.94 -14.56
N GLY A 152 -16.79 4.83 -14.94
CA GLY A 152 -17.18 5.98 -14.12
C GLY A 152 -17.98 5.61 -12.88
N THR A 153 -18.60 4.42 -12.87
CA THR A 153 -19.37 3.92 -11.73
C THR A 153 -18.47 3.11 -10.80
N ARG A 154 -18.43 3.48 -9.52
CA ARG A 154 -17.62 2.80 -8.50
C ARG A 154 -17.85 1.29 -8.47
N ASP A 155 -19.11 0.85 -8.49
CA ASP A 155 -19.48 -0.56 -8.42
C ASP A 155 -18.98 -1.34 -9.65
N ARG A 156 -18.98 -0.69 -10.82
CA ARG A 156 -18.49 -1.28 -12.06
C ARG A 156 -16.97 -1.47 -12.02
N VAL A 157 -16.25 -0.46 -11.53
CA VAL A 157 -14.80 -0.55 -11.31
C VAL A 157 -14.47 -1.65 -10.32
N GLU A 158 -15.24 -1.79 -9.24
CA GLU A 158 -15.06 -2.84 -8.25
C GLU A 158 -15.21 -4.24 -8.84
N TYR A 159 -16.29 -4.45 -9.58
CA TYR A 159 -16.54 -5.71 -10.26
C TYR A 159 -15.40 -6.08 -11.22
N GLU A 160 -15.03 -5.18 -12.14
CA GLU A 160 -14.03 -5.47 -13.16
C GLU A 160 -12.63 -5.66 -12.53
N LEU A 161 -12.23 -4.83 -11.56
CA LEU A 161 -10.94 -5.00 -10.88
C LEU A 161 -10.85 -6.31 -10.12
N ASN A 162 -11.93 -6.74 -9.44
CA ASN A 162 -11.92 -7.99 -8.69
C ASN A 162 -11.86 -9.21 -9.63
N LYS A 163 -12.65 -9.19 -10.70
CA LYS A 163 -12.62 -10.23 -11.74
C LYS A 163 -11.22 -10.38 -12.36
N ARG A 164 -10.52 -9.27 -12.60
CA ARG A 164 -9.15 -9.28 -13.11
C ARG A 164 -8.12 -9.80 -12.13
N ARG A 165 -8.24 -9.46 -10.84
CA ARG A 165 -7.38 -10.02 -9.79
C ARG A 165 -7.45 -11.54 -9.74
N GLU A 166 -8.65 -12.10 -9.82
CA GLU A 166 -8.84 -13.56 -9.87
C GLU A 166 -8.12 -14.19 -11.06
N GLN A 167 -8.27 -13.60 -12.25
CA GLN A 167 -7.64 -14.12 -13.46
C GLN A 167 -6.10 -14.17 -13.39
N ILE A 168 -5.49 -13.24 -12.65
CA ILE A 168 -4.04 -13.16 -12.47
C ILE A 168 -3.55 -13.78 -11.15
N ASN A 169 -4.38 -14.60 -10.49
CA ASN A 169 -4.09 -15.21 -9.17
C ASN A 169 -3.68 -14.19 -8.10
N MET A 170 -4.12 -12.94 -8.20
CA MET A 170 -4.00 -11.98 -7.12
C MET A 170 -5.15 -12.19 -6.13
N PRO A 171 -4.85 -12.24 -4.82
CA PRO A 171 -5.88 -12.39 -3.81
C PRO A 171 -6.89 -11.25 -3.92
N ARG A 172 -8.18 -11.60 -3.87
CA ARG A 172 -9.24 -10.59 -3.73
C ARG A 172 -8.96 -9.79 -2.47
N LYS A 173 -9.23 -8.48 -2.52
CA LYS A 173 -8.97 -7.58 -1.39
C LYS A 173 -9.67 -8.02 -0.09
N GLY A 174 -10.67 -8.91 -0.17
CA GLY A 174 -11.37 -9.49 0.99
C GLY A 174 -10.91 -10.86 1.47
N GLU A 175 -10.09 -11.62 0.73
CA GLU A 175 -9.77 -13.02 1.11
C GLU A 175 -8.59 -13.13 2.09
N PHE A 176 -7.49 -12.40 1.86
CA PHE A 176 -6.38 -12.34 2.81
C PHE A 176 -6.62 -11.31 3.94
N LEU A 177 -7.38 -10.26 3.64
CA LEU A 177 -7.80 -9.25 4.61
C LEU A 177 -9.21 -9.53 5.13
N GLY A 178 -9.71 -10.77 5.14
CA GLY A 178 -11.07 -11.04 5.62
C GLY A 178 -11.22 -10.70 7.10
N GLU A 179 -10.39 -11.32 7.93
CA GLU A 179 -10.29 -10.99 9.36
C GLU A 179 -9.71 -9.60 9.58
N PHE A 180 -8.72 -9.19 8.79
CA PHE A 180 -8.15 -7.86 8.92
C PHE A 180 -9.12 -6.74 8.52
N GLY A 181 -10.00 -6.99 7.56
CA GLY A 181 -11.05 -6.11 7.10
C GLY A 181 -12.16 -6.01 8.13
N LYS A 182 -12.51 -7.11 8.81
CA LYS A 182 -13.35 -7.07 10.01
C LYS A 182 -12.72 -6.20 11.10
N ILE A 183 -11.43 -6.37 11.37
CA ILE A 183 -10.68 -5.54 12.34
C ILE A 183 -10.66 -4.07 11.91
N MET A 184 -10.38 -3.77 10.64
CA MET A 184 -10.41 -2.40 10.11
C MET A 184 -11.79 -1.76 10.24
N ASN A 185 -12.86 -2.51 9.98
CA ASN A 185 -14.23 -2.04 10.11
C ASN A 185 -14.58 -1.79 11.58
N ASN A 186 -14.25 -2.74 12.46
CA ASN A 186 -14.51 -2.65 13.90
C ASN A 186 -13.72 -1.52 14.58
N TYR A 187 -12.52 -1.22 14.07
CA TYR A 187 -11.64 -0.17 14.58
C TYR A 187 -11.38 0.89 13.51
N THR A 188 -12.47 1.42 12.94
CA THR A 188 -12.40 2.43 11.89
C THR A 188 -11.56 3.62 12.34
N GLY A 189 -10.58 4.02 11.50
CA GLY A 189 -9.69 5.15 11.75
C GLY A 189 -8.42 4.83 12.55
N TYR A 190 -8.31 3.62 13.12
CA TYR A 190 -7.07 3.17 13.77
C TYR A 190 -6.08 2.64 12.75
N PHE A 191 -6.55 1.87 11.77
CA PHE A 191 -5.69 1.29 10.75
C PHE A 191 -5.53 2.23 9.56
N LEU A 192 -4.27 2.44 9.16
CA LEU A 192 -3.94 3.30 8.02
C LEU A 192 -3.60 2.49 6.79
N TYR A 193 -2.83 1.43 7.01
CA TYR A 193 -2.21 0.67 5.94
C TYR A 193 -1.92 -0.75 6.41
N ALA A 194 -2.22 -1.72 5.55
CA ALA A 194 -1.77 -3.10 5.70
C ALA A 194 -1.35 -3.59 4.32
N GLN A 195 -0.12 -4.08 4.23
CA GLN A 195 0.45 -4.60 3.01
C GLN A 195 1.15 -5.91 3.27
N VAL A 196 0.82 -6.87 2.42
CA VAL A 196 1.54 -8.14 2.32
C VAL A 196 2.05 -8.23 0.90
N ILE A 197 3.37 -8.11 0.75
CA ILE A 197 4.10 -8.34 -0.49
C ILE A 197 4.80 -9.70 -0.33
N PRO A 198 5.10 -10.45 -1.41
CA PRO A 198 5.95 -11.63 -1.29
C PRO A 198 7.25 -11.32 -0.55
N GLY A 199 7.39 -11.84 0.67
CA GLY A 199 8.54 -11.64 1.54
C GLY A 199 8.56 -10.35 2.38
N SER A 200 7.47 -9.56 2.41
CA SER A 200 7.33 -8.47 3.38
C SER A 200 5.91 -8.28 3.92
N PHE A 201 5.81 -8.01 5.21
CA PHE A 201 4.60 -7.70 5.95
C PHE A 201 4.76 -6.35 6.64
N LEU A 202 3.83 -5.44 6.37
CA LEU A 202 3.77 -4.13 6.99
C LEU A 202 2.35 -3.80 7.41
N LEU A 203 2.16 -3.57 8.70
CA LEU A 203 0.88 -3.18 9.28
C LEU A 203 1.06 -1.88 10.05
N MET A 204 0.41 -0.80 9.64
CA MET A 204 0.48 0.52 10.27
C MET A 204 -0.84 0.95 10.88
N TYR A 205 -0.76 1.50 12.08
CA TYR A 205 -1.93 1.96 12.83
C TYR A 205 -1.61 3.13 13.74
N ARG A 206 -2.65 3.88 14.10
CA ARG A 206 -2.61 5.09 14.93
C ARG A 206 -3.83 5.17 15.84
N SER A 207 -3.77 6.07 16.81
CA SER A 207 -4.99 6.52 17.51
C SER A 207 -5.71 7.58 16.66
N PRO A 208 -7.03 7.44 16.37
CA PRO A 208 -7.80 8.44 15.63
C PRO A 208 -7.76 9.82 16.30
N ALA A 209 -7.88 9.81 17.62
CA ALA A 209 -8.00 10.98 18.48
C ALA A 209 -6.69 11.78 18.59
N ILE A 210 -5.53 11.19 18.26
CA ILE A 210 -4.25 11.87 18.44
C ILE A 210 -4.12 13.13 17.57
N LYS A 211 -4.80 13.16 16.41
CA LYS A 211 -4.81 14.33 15.51
C LYS A 211 -5.47 15.57 16.11
N THR A 212 -6.48 15.39 16.97
CA THR A 212 -7.18 16.49 17.62
C THR A 212 -6.39 17.07 18.80
N TYR A 213 -5.50 16.30 19.42
CA TYR A 213 -4.77 16.72 20.63
C TYR A 213 -3.33 17.15 20.38
N CYS A 214 -2.69 16.72 19.29
CA CYS A 214 -1.28 17.00 19.05
C CYS A 214 -1.06 17.94 17.87
N ARG A 215 -0.30 19.02 18.10
CA ARG A 215 0.29 19.84 17.04
C ARG A 215 1.65 19.25 16.64
N PHE A 216 1.63 18.34 15.67
CA PHE A 216 2.82 17.58 15.24
C PHE A 216 3.95 18.43 14.68
N SER A 217 3.69 19.67 14.27
CA SER A 217 4.72 20.59 13.81
C SER A 217 5.64 21.11 14.92
N ASN A 218 5.22 21.02 16.19
CA ASN A 218 5.88 21.74 17.29
C ASN A 218 6.41 20.82 18.40
N LEU A 219 6.20 19.51 18.29
CA LEU A 219 6.55 18.56 19.33
C LEU A 219 7.54 17.51 18.80
N PRO A 220 8.66 17.26 19.50
CA PRO A 220 9.60 16.23 19.10
C PRO A 220 8.93 14.86 19.22
N ALA A 221 9.05 14.06 18.15
CA ALA A 221 8.65 12.67 18.13
C ALA A 221 9.90 11.77 18.13
N VAL A 222 9.85 10.68 18.88
CA VAL A 222 10.92 9.67 18.93
C VAL A 222 10.36 8.37 18.36
N THR A 223 11.10 7.74 17.46
CA THR A 223 10.74 6.43 16.90
C THR A 223 11.72 5.38 17.40
N ASP A 224 11.21 4.27 17.91
CA ASP A 224 11.99 3.14 18.42
C ASP A 224 11.39 1.80 17.97
N VAL A 225 12.18 0.73 17.99
CA VAL A 225 11.78 -0.60 17.55
C VAL A 225 11.88 -1.61 18.69
N THR A 226 10.76 -2.27 18.98
CA THR A 226 10.65 -3.30 20.03
C THR A 226 10.64 -4.72 19.43
N TYR A 227 11.48 -5.59 19.98
CA TYR A 227 11.76 -6.94 19.48
C TYR A 227 10.95 -8.06 20.16
N LYS A 228 10.37 -7.79 21.34
CA LYS A 228 9.72 -8.79 22.21
C LYS A 228 8.21 -8.63 22.35
N ALA A 229 7.65 -7.56 21.77
CA ALA A 229 6.23 -7.25 21.89
C ALA A 229 5.35 -8.07 20.93
N ILE A 230 5.96 -8.70 19.92
CA ILE A 230 5.27 -9.44 18.86
C ILE A 230 6.04 -10.72 18.50
N GLU A 231 5.44 -11.53 17.62
CA GLU A 231 5.95 -12.84 17.24
C GLU A 231 7.37 -12.78 16.65
N LYS A 232 8.15 -13.84 16.90
CA LYS A 232 9.55 -13.92 16.49
C LYS A 232 9.68 -13.76 14.97
N GLY A 233 10.52 -12.81 14.56
CA GLY A 233 10.72 -12.48 13.14
C GLY A 233 10.02 -11.18 12.73
N TYR A 234 9.14 -10.66 13.59
CA TYR A 234 8.52 -9.36 13.42
C TYR A 234 9.06 -8.35 14.44
N TYR A 235 8.97 -7.08 14.09
CA TYR A 235 9.41 -5.93 14.87
C TYR A 235 8.29 -4.90 14.99
N LEU A 236 8.07 -4.37 16.20
CA LEU A 236 7.12 -3.30 16.44
C LEU A 236 7.84 -1.95 16.43
N CYS A 237 7.72 -1.20 15.34
CA CYS A 237 8.16 0.18 15.24
C CYS A 237 7.13 1.11 15.89
N THR A 238 7.54 1.91 16.86
CA THR A 238 6.66 2.80 17.62
C THR A 238 7.20 4.21 17.58
N THR A 239 6.38 5.15 17.13
CA THR A 239 6.63 6.58 17.27
C THR A 239 5.86 7.11 18.48
N VAL A 240 6.58 7.70 19.42
CA VAL A 240 6.07 8.32 20.63
C VAL A 240 6.31 9.82 20.63
N MET A 241 5.42 10.56 21.27
CA MET A 241 5.54 12.00 21.44
C MET A 241 5.18 12.36 22.88
N TYR A 242 5.90 13.32 23.46
CA TYR A 242 5.55 13.85 24.78
C TYR A 242 4.38 14.83 24.65
N ILE A 243 3.28 14.53 25.33
CA ILE A 243 2.09 15.39 25.36
C ILE A 243 2.10 16.16 26.68
N LYS A 244 2.31 17.47 26.60
CA LYS A 244 2.52 18.35 27.75
C LYS A 244 1.31 18.36 28.67
N GLU A 245 0.12 18.36 28.10
CA GLU A 245 -1.18 18.37 28.78
C GLU A 245 -1.37 17.10 29.62
N LEU A 246 -0.87 15.95 29.13
CA LEU A 246 -0.94 14.67 29.83
C LEU A 246 0.26 14.41 30.74
N LYS A 247 1.31 15.23 30.64
CA LYS A 247 2.62 15.04 31.26
C LYS A 247 3.20 13.64 31.03
N LYS A 248 2.97 13.08 29.84
CA LYS A 248 3.31 11.68 29.50
C LYS A 248 3.74 11.55 28.04
N HIS A 249 4.54 10.52 27.77
CA HIS A 249 4.78 10.05 26.42
C HIS A 249 3.58 9.21 25.95
N ALA A 250 3.01 9.58 24.80
CA ALA A 250 1.94 8.83 24.17
C ALA A 250 2.44 8.22 22.87
N VAL A 251 1.97 7.00 22.59
CA VAL A 251 2.16 6.35 21.30
C VAL A 251 1.25 7.03 20.29
N ILE A 252 1.85 7.59 19.24
CA ILE A 252 1.10 8.33 18.22
C ILE A 252 0.96 7.53 16.94
N PHE A 253 1.92 6.66 16.62
CA PHE A 253 1.96 5.90 15.39
C PHE A 253 2.74 4.60 15.58
N GLN A 254 2.29 3.50 15.01
CA GLN A 254 2.96 2.20 15.11
C GLN A 254 2.95 1.46 13.79
N ALA A 255 3.98 0.65 13.58
CA ALA A 255 4.06 -0.30 12.49
C ALA A 255 4.59 -1.66 12.96
N VAL A 256 3.99 -2.75 12.51
CA VAL A 256 4.57 -4.10 12.58
C VAL A 256 5.29 -4.38 11.27
N MET A 257 6.57 -4.74 11.36
CA MET A 257 7.48 -4.95 10.23
C MET A 257 8.08 -6.36 10.33
N ASP A 258 8.28 -7.07 9.22
CA ASP A 258 8.98 -8.37 9.20
C ASP A 258 10.47 -8.26 8.85
N GLY A 259 11.07 -7.11 9.18
CA GLY A 259 12.49 -6.86 9.02
C GLY A 259 12.92 -5.49 9.54
N LEU A 260 14.23 -5.27 9.54
CA LEU A 260 14.87 -3.99 9.94
C LEU A 260 15.61 -3.32 8.78
N SER A 261 15.23 -3.64 7.54
CA SER A 261 15.81 -2.99 6.37
C SER A 261 15.39 -1.52 6.28
N TYR A 262 16.23 -0.71 5.62
CA TYR A 262 15.94 0.69 5.32
C TYR A 262 14.54 0.89 4.73
N ASN A 263 14.09 -0.02 3.85
CA ASN A 263 12.80 0.09 3.19
C ASN A 263 11.62 0.11 4.16
N TYR A 264 11.68 -0.64 5.27
CA TYR A 264 10.60 -0.64 6.26
C TYR A 264 10.53 0.69 7.01
N PHE A 265 11.69 1.23 7.43
CA PHE A 265 11.76 2.53 8.09
C PHE A 265 11.34 3.66 7.16
N ALA A 266 11.79 3.64 5.90
CA ALA A 266 11.39 4.62 4.90
C ALA A 266 9.86 4.62 4.72
N GLN A 267 9.22 3.45 4.65
CA GLN A 267 7.77 3.34 4.58
C GLN A 267 7.08 3.83 5.86
N HIS A 268 7.60 3.47 7.04
CA HIS A 268 7.12 3.96 8.35
C HIS A 268 7.11 5.48 8.40
N PHE A 269 8.25 6.12 8.12
CA PHE A 269 8.38 7.57 8.17
C PHE A 269 7.57 8.26 7.08
N PHE A 270 7.55 7.72 5.85
CA PHE A 270 6.73 8.26 4.78
C PHE A 270 5.25 8.29 5.15
N ALA A 271 4.72 7.18 5.68
CA ALA A 271 3.34 7.09 6.12
C ALA A 271 3.07 8.03 7.32
N PHE A 272 3.98 8.09 8.29
CA PHE A 272 3.89 9.00 9.42
C PHE A 272 3.82 10.47 8.97
N PHE A 273 4.75 10.93 8.13
CA PHE A 273 4.79 12.32 7.66
C PHE A 273 3.59 12.68 6.80
N THR A 274 3.18 11.78 5.91
CA THR A 274 1.99 11.95 5.07
C THR A 274 0.73 12.09 5.91
N GLU A 275 0.58 11.21 6.91
CA GLU A 275 -0.62 11.16 7.74
C GLU A 275 -0.78 12.43 8.59
N TYR A 276 0.30 12.88 9.22
CA TYR A 276 0.26 14.04 10.11
C TYR A 276 0.54 15.37 9.41
N LYS A 277 0.74 15.34 8.08
CA LYS A 277 1.13 16.51 7.28
C LYS A 277 2.34 17.23 7.90
N VAL A 278 3.23 16.47 8.51
CA VAL A 278 4.48 16.99 9.04
C VAL A 278 5.29 17.36 7.81
N LYS A 279 5.46 18.66 7.59
CA LYS A 279 6.38 19.15 6.57
C LYS A 279 7.76 18.72 7.02
N PHE A 280 8.41 17.94 6.16
CA PHE A 280 9.83 17.69 6.31
C PHE A 280 10.51 18.98 5.87
N ASP A 281 10.77 19.87 6.83
CA ASP A 281 11.69 20.99 6.62
C ASP A 281 13.07 20.33 6.58
N GLY A 282 13.41 19.79 5.40
CA GLY A 282 14.16 18.55 5.28
C GLY A 282 15.61 18.57 5.71
N GLU A 283 16.15 19.76 5.99
CA GLU A 283 17.47 19.91 6.56
C GLU A 283 17.43 19.87 8.10
N ASP A 284 16.41 20.44 8.74
CA ASP A 284 16.41 20.68 10.19
C ASP A 284 16.10 19.42 11.02
N SER A 285 15.27 18.51 10.51
CA SER A 285 14.89 17.29 11.25
C SER A 285 16.01 16.24 11.29
N MET A 286 16.68 15.99 10.17
CA MET A 286 17.83 15.07 10.15
C MET A 286 19.04 15.68 10.84
N LEU A 287 19.20 17.00 10.73
CA LEU A 287 20.17 17.73 11.52
C LEU A 287 19.93 17.54 13.01
N TYR A 288 18.69 17.71 13.48
CA TYR A 288 18.35 17.53 14.88
C TYR A 288 18.66 16.10 15.34
N ALA A 289 18.36 15.09 14.52
CA ALA A 289 18.72 13.70 14.80
C ALA A 289 20.25 13.48 14.88
N LEU A 290 21.02 14.09 13.97
CA LEU A 290 22.49 14.06 14.03
C LEU A 290 22.97 14.70 15.34
N MET A 291 22.51 15.90 15.66
CA MET A 291 22.93 16.64 16.86
C MET A 291 22.58 15.91 18.16
N GLN A 292 21.39 15.31 18.27
CA GLN A 292 21.06 14.45 19.41
C GLN A 292 21.99 13.25 19.51
N SER A 293 22.32 12.63 18.36
CA SER A 293 23.24 11.51 18.37
C SER A 293 24.64 11.95 18.81
N VAL A 294 25.15 13.07 18.30
CA VAL A 294 26.43 13.68 18.70
C VAL A 294 26.46 13.91 20.20
N GLN A 295 25.39 14.46 20.77
CA GLN A 295 25.30 14.65 22.21
C GLN A 295 25.47 13.32 22.96
N ARG A 296 24.69 12.29 22.59
CA ARG A 296 24.73 10.97 23.26
C ARG A 296 26.12 10.33 23.23
N ILE A 297 26.79 10.31 22.08
CA ILE A 297 28.12 9.72 21.97
C ILE A 297 29.21 10.61 22.59
N SER A 298 29.09 11.93 22.54
CA SER A 298 30.02 12.85 23.24
C SER A 298 29.96 12.70 24.76
N SER A 299 28.80 12.30 25.31
CA SER A 299 28.63 12.00 26.74
C SER A 299 29.01 10.57 27.11
N ASN A 300 29.38 9.72 26.14
CA ASN A 300 29.81 8.35 26.39
C ASN A 300 31.34 8.27 26.45
N ASN A 301 31.88 8.34 27.66
CA ASN A 301 33.32 8.35 27.93
C ASN A 301 34.08 7.11 27.41
N ASN A 302 33.39 6.01 27.11
CA ASN A 302 34.01 4.83 26.47
C ASN A 302 34.24 5.01 24.96
N ILE A 303 33.58 6.00 24.36
CA ILE A 303 33.66 6.31 22.92
C ILE A 303 34.48 7.58 22.72
N ILE A 304 34.14 8.66 23.41
CA ILE A 304 34.78 9.96 23.35
C ILE A 304 35.27 10.31 24.77
N PRO A 305 36.59 10.49 25.01
CA PRO A 305 37.10 10.95 26.30
C PRO A 305 36.44 12.26 26.74
N TYR A 306 36.23 12.43 28.05
CA TYR A 306 35.48 13.56 28.60
C TYR A 306 36.10 14.92 28.25
N ASP A 307 37.43 15.02 28.29
CA ASP A 307 38.23 16.20 27.96
C ASP A 307 38.30 16.51 26.46
N GLU A 308 37.90 15.56 25.61
CA GLU A 308 37.92 15.66 24.14
C GLU A 308 36.52 15.88 23.54
N ALA A 309 35.47 15.93 24.38
CA ALA A 309 34.08 16.01 23.93
C ALA A 309 33.80 17.24 23.06
N ASP A 310 34.36 18.40 23.42
CA ASP A 310 34.18 19.64 22.66
C ASP A 310 34.93 19.62 21.33
N LYS A 311 36.13 19.05 21.30
CA LYS A 311 36.88 18.87 20.04
C LYS A 311 36.16 17.91 19.10
N PHE A 312 35.59 16.83 19.62
CA PHE A 312 34.74 15.94 18.84
C PHE A 312 33.53 16.66 18.24
N ARG A 313 32.83 17.49 19.03
CA ARG A 313 31.67 18.28 18.54
C ARG A 313 32.08 19.26 17.45
N GLU A 314 33.22 19.93 17.61
CA GLU A 314 33.79 20.84 16.61
C GLU A 314 34.05 20.10 15.29
N LEU A 315 34.70 18.94 15.33
CA LEU A 315 34.95 18.13 14.12
C LEU A 315 33.65 17.71 13.43
N VAL A 316 32.65 17.25 14.17
CA VAL A 316 31.36 16.86 13.57
C VAL A 316 30.63 18.07 13.00
N TYR A 317 30.73 19.24 13.64
CA TYR A 317 30.19 20.48 13.09
C TYR A 317 30.89 20.84 11.78
N THR A 318 32.22 20.76 11.71
CA THR A 318 32.99 20.97 10.48
C THR A 318 32.59 20.00 9.38
N ILE A 319 32.50 18.69 9.65
CA ILE A 319 32.01 17.66 8.71
C ILE A 319 30.64 18.07 8.15
N ARG A 320 29.76 18.62 8.99
CA ARG A 320 28.44 19.05 8.57
C ARG A 320 28.45 20.29 7.68
N THR A 321 29.17 21.33 8.08
CA THR A 321 28.99 22.66 7.51
C THR A 321 29.97 23.02 6.42
N THR A 322 31.12 22.32 6.34
CA THR A 322 32.14 22.62 5.33
C THR A 322 31.59 22.45 3.91
N LYS A 323 32.09 23.30 3.01
CA LYS A 323 31.86 23.22 1.56
C LYS A 323 33.10 22.69 0.83
N ASP A 324 34.18 22.43 1.56
CA ASP A 324 35.40 21.85 1.02
C ASP A 324 35.41 20.33 1.25
N ALA A 325 35.50 19.58 0.15
CA ALA A 325 35.52 18.12 0.18
C ALA A 325 36.79 17.58 0.86
N GLU A 326 37.90 18.32 0.78
CA GLU A 326 39.15 17.93 1.42
C GLU A 326 39.03 18.04 2.95
N GLU A 327 38.55 19.18 3.43
CA GLU A 327 38.27 19.41 4.85
C GLU A 327 37.23 18.42 5.40
N PHE A 328 36.20 18.09 4.63
CA PHE A 328 35.22 17.07 5.00
C PHE A 328 35.89 15.72 5.26
N CYS A 329 36.71 15.26 4.31
CA CYS A 329 37.37 13.96 4.39
C CYS A 329 38.44 13.94 5.49
N ARG A 330 39.20 15.04 5.65
CA ARG A 330 40.18 15.22 6.71
C ARG A 330 39.53 15.12 8.09
N SER A 331 38.42 15.82 8.29
CA SER A 331 37.67 15.81 9.57
C SER A 331 37.05 14.44 9.86
N CYS A 332 36.50 13.76 8.86
CA CYS A 332 36.01 12.38 9.01
C CYS A 332 37.14 11.42 9.44
N ASN A 333 38.32 11.52 8.79
CA ASN A 333 39.47 10.71 9.13
C ASN A 333 40.02 11.03 10.53
N GLU A 334 40.03 12.30 10.92
CA GLU A 334 40.42 12.71 12.27
C GLU A 334 39.49 12.10 13.33
N VAL A 335 38.17 12.13 13.11
CA VAL A 335 37.20 11.50 14.02
C VAL A 335 37.48 10.01 14.20
N VAL A 336 37.74 9.27 13.11
CA VAL A 336 37.97 7.83 13.17
C VAL A 336 39.33 7.47 13.76
N THR A 337 40.37 8.25 13.45
CA THR A 337 41.74 7.98 13.94
C THR A 337 41.87 8.33 15.43
N ARG A 338 41.32 9.48 15.85
CA ARG A 338 41.33 9.95 17.24
C ARG A 338 40.36 9.16 18.13
N TYR A 339 39.15 8.86 17.61
CA TYR A 339 38.09 8.19 18.36
C TYR A 339 37.68 6.88 17.69
N LYS A 340 38.54 5.86 17.78
CA LYS A 340 38.38 4.56 17.09
C LYS A 340 37.01 3.91 17.32
N ASN A 341 36.45 4.04 18.53
CA ASN A 341 35.15 3.46 18.89
C ASN A 341 33.95 4.19 18.25
N SER A 342 34.15 5.39 17.69
CA SER A 342 33.13 6.15 16.97
C SER A 342 32.94 5.70 15.51
N TYR A 343 33.81 4.82 14.99
CA TYR A 343 33.80 4.41 13.57
C TYR A 343 32.43 3.93 13.09
N LYS A 344 31.81 2.98 13.80
CA LYS A 344 30.49 2.43 13.42
C LYS A 344 29.39 3.50 13.45
N TRP A 345 29.49 4.43 14.39
CA TRP A 345 28.56 5.56 14.48
C TRP A 345 28.72 6.47 13.25
N LEU A 346 29.95 6.91 12.93
CA LEU A 346 30.19 7.79 11.78
C LEU A 346 29.83 7.09 10.46
N GLN A 347 30.17 5.81 10.33
CA GLN A 347 29.83 4.99 9.17
C GLN A 347 28.32 4.96 8.87
N TRP A 348 27.49 4.91 9.91
CA TRP A 348 26.04 4.94 9.76
C TRP A 348 25.57 6.27 9.15
N TRP A 349 26.09 7.40 9.62
CA TRP A 349 25.74 8.73 9.09
C TRP A 349 26.28 8.96 7.67
N LEU A 350 27.39 8.32 7.32
CA LEU A 350 27.99 8.37 5.99
C LEU A 350 27.34 7.41 4.97
N GLN A 351 26.23 6.74 5.29
CA GLN A 351 25.50 5.98 4.28
C GLN A 351 24.92 6.92 3.22
N PRO A 352 24.96 6.57 1.91
CA PRO A 352 24.63 7.50 0.83
C PRO A 352 23.24 8.13 0.96
N SER A 353 22.25 7.36 1.42
CA SER A 353 20.87 7.81 1.60
C SER A 353 20.69 8.76 2.78
N ILE A 354 21.60 8.75 3.76
CA ILE A 354 21.56 9.58 4.97
C ILE A 354 22.45 10.80 4.78
N SER A 355 23.67 10.59 4.27
CA SER A 355 24.68 11.63 4.08
C SER A 355 24.18 12.76 3.18
N SER A 356 23.47 12.44 2.10
CA SER A 356 22.94 13.43 1.16
C SER A 356 21.87 14.35 1.77
N MET A 357 21.31 13.98 2.92
CA MET A 357 20.30 14.78 3.63
C MET A 357 20.90 15.70 4.68
N ILE A 358 22.15 15.47 5.09
CA ILE A 358 22.75 16.07 6.30
C ILE A 358 24.02 16.84 5.98
N PHE A 359 24.82 16.32 5.05
CA PHE A 359 26.10 16.86 4.67
C PHE A 359 25.99 17.59 3.34
N ARG A 360 26.71 18.70 3.22
CA ARG A 360 26.74 19.49 1.98
C ARG A 360 27.44 18.76 0.82
N HIS A 361 28.24 17.74 1.12
CA HIS A 361 28.91 16.91 0.13
C HIS A 361 28.14 15.62 -0.14
N SER A 362 27.91 15.35 -1.42
CA SER A 362 27.31 14.09 -1.84
C SER A 362 28.34 12.95 -1.78
N LEU A 363 27.89 11.74 -1.41
CA LEU A 363 28.75 10.57 -1.30
C LEU A 363 29.59 10.27 -2.57
N PRO A 364 29.12 10.52 -3.80
CA PRO A 364 29.95 10.38 -5.00
C PRO A 364 31.22 11.25 -4.99
N GLN A 365 31.13 12.49 -4.51
CA GLN A 365 32.30 13.39 -4.40
C GLN A 365 33.29 12.87 -3.34
N ILE A 366 32.76 12.39 -2.22
CA ILE A 366 33.53 11.79 -1.13
C ILE A 366 34.23 10.51 -1.60
N LEU A 367 33.52 9.64 -2.33
CA LEU A 367 34.07 8.40 -2.88
C LEU A 367 35.13 8.65 -3.96
N ASN A 368 34.97 9.69 -4.78
CA ASN A 368 35.99 10.09 -5.75
C ASN A 368 37.25 10.59 -5.04
N TYR A 369 37.13 11.37 -3.98
CA TYR A 369 38.26 11.83 -3.17
C TYR A 369 38.95 10.68 -2.43
N ILE A 370 38.17 9.79 -1.80
CA ILE A 370 38.71 8.58 -1.14
C ILE A 370 39.46 7.70 -2.14
N ARG A 371 38.99 7.60 -3.39
CA ARG A 371 39.69 6.87 -4.47
C ARG A 371 40.99 7.54 -4.91
N SER A 372 41.11 8.86 -4.77
CA SER A 372 42.32 9.59 -5.17
C SER A 372 43.42 9.64 -4.11
N ASP A 373 43.13 9.39 -2.82
CA ASP A 373 44.15 9.32 -1.76
C ASP A 373 44.32 7.88 -1.25
N GLU A 374 45.41 7.21 -1.64
CA GLU A 374 45.70 5.83 -1.25
C GLU A 374 45.80 5.62 0.27
N ARG A 375 46.19 6.64 1.05
CA ARG A 375 46.30 6.51 2.51
C ARG A 375 44.91 6.39 3.14
N ILE A 376 43.98 7.24 2.69
CA ILE A 376 42.58 7.21 3.11
C ILE A 376 41.90 5.94 2.60
N LEU A 377 42.18 5.54 1.35
CA LEU A 377 41.67 4.29 0.78
C LEU A 377 42.17 3.06 1.54
N SER A 378 43.43 3.06 2.03
CA SER A 378 43.99 1.96 2.82
C SER A 378 43.33 1.84 4.19
N ASN A 379 43.11 2.97 4.88
CA ASN A 379 42.39 2.99 6.16
C ASN A 379 40.91 2.63 5.97
N TYR A 380 40.29 3.12 4.91
CA TYR A 380 38.93 2.75 4.55
C TYR A 380 38.85 1.26 4.25
N LYS A 381 39.74 0.68 3.43
CA LYS A 381 39.77 -0.77 3.14
C LYS A 381 40.11 -1.63 4.35
N LYS A 382 40.99 -1.17 5.25
CA LYS A 382 41.40 -1.88 6.47
C LYS A 382 40.27 -1.95 7.51
N HIS A 383 39.36 -0.97 7.50
CA HIS A 383 38.30 -0.85 8.51
C HIS A 383 36.88 -1.00 7.94
N ALA A 384 36.69 -0.87 6.62
CA ALA A 384 35.44 -1.14 5.93
C ALA A 384 35.30 -2.64 5.67
N VAL A 385 34.36 -3.25 6.36
CA VAL A 385 33.84 -4.56 5.97
C VAL A 385 33.06 -4.37 4.65
N PRO A 386 33.22 -5.26 3.65
CA PRO A 386 32.47 -5.16 2.40
C PRO A 386 30.98 -5.07 2.65
N ALA A 387 30.27 -4.32 1.82
CA ALA A 387 28.80 -4.29 1.77
C ALA A 387 28.26 -5.64 1.26
N THR A 388 28.48 -6.71 2.02
CA THR A 388 27.80 -7.98 1.85
C THR A 388 27.02 -8.25 3.12
N TYR A 389 25.83 -7.65 3.19
CA TYR A 389 24.73 -8.22 3.97
C TYR A 389 24.24 -9.48 3.26
N ASN A 390 25.08 -10.51 3.17
CA ASN A 390 24.68 -11.83 2.67
C ASN A 390 25.13 -12.89 3.66
N ARG A 391 24.13 -13.41 4.39
CA ARG A 391 24.05 -14.73 5.02
C ARG A 391 25.40 -15.42 5.29
N ALA A 392 25.91 -15.29 6.50
CA ALA A 392 26.66 -16.40 7.07
C ALA A 392 25.69 -17.62 7.15
N PRO A 393 26.09 -18.82 6.71
CA PRO A 393 25.30 -20.02 6.93
C PRO A 393 25.12 -20.20 8.44
N ARG A 394 23.87 -20.31 8.90
CA ARG A 394 23.61 -20.63 10.31
C ARG A 394 24.23 -22.00 10.60
N ALA A 395 25.29 -22.02 11.40
CA ALA A 395 25.72 -23.23 12.07
C ALA A 395 24.55 -23.77 12.89
N THR A 396 24.05 -24.93 12.51
CA THR A 396 23.04 -25.67 13.25
C THR A 396 23.64 -26.19 14.54
N HIS A 397 23.57 -25.40 15.60
CA HIS A 397 23.77 -25.93 16.94
C HIS A 397 22.64 -26.91 17.26
N LYS A 398 22.94 -28.21 17.14
CA LYS A 398 22.12 -29.29 17.71
C LYS A 398 21.99 -29.02 19.20
N ARG A 399 20.78 -28.70 19.66
CA ARG A 399 20.44 -28.62 21.08
C ARG A 399 20.53 -30.03 21.69
N PRO A 400 21.15 -30.21 22.88
CA PRO A 400 21.08 -31.48 23.58
C PRO A 400 19.63 -31.76 23.99
N SER A 401 19.15 -32.98 23.73
CA SER A 401 17.84 -33.44 24.16
C SER A 401 17.73 -33.40 25.69
N LYS A 402 16.77 -32.65 26.22
CA LYS A 402 16.38 -32.75 27.63
C LYS A 402 15.82 -34.16 27.87
N LYS A 403 16.49 -34.94 28.72
CA LYS A 403 15.92 -36.14 29.34
C LYS A 403 14.69 -35.72 30.13
N THR A 404 13.54 -36.32 29.81
CA THR A 404 12.33 -36.28 30.63
C THR A 404 12.62 -37.01 31.94
N VAL A 405 12.45 -36.29 33.05
CA VAL A 405 12.40 -36.88 34.39
C VAL A 405 10.98 -37.40 34.57
N ASN A 406 10.84 -38.67 34.93
CA ASN A 406 9.57 -39.32 35.27
C ASN A 406 9.01 -38.71 36.56
N ASP A 407 7.82 -38.11 36.48
CA ASP A 407 7.04 -37.74 37.65
C ASP A 407 6.33 -38.99 38.19
N GLY A 408 6.73 -39.39 39.40
CA GLY A 408 6.11 -40.47 40.16
C GLY A 408 4.70 -40.08 40.61
N CYS A 409 3.77 -40.99 40.40
CA CYS A 409 2.39 -40.94 40.89
C CYS A 409 2.38 -41.18 42.42
N PRO A 410 1.67 -40.38 43.23
CA PRO A 410 1.49 -40.68 44.64
C PRO A 410 0.36 -41.71 44.87
N PRO A 411 0.49 -42.60 45.86
CA PRO A 411 -0.45 -43.68 46.06
C PRO A 411 -1.76 -43.22 46.73
N ASP A 412 -2.79 -43.94 46.31
CA ASP A 412 -4.17 -43.99 46.77
C ASP A 412 -4.29 -44.08 48.31
N VAL A 413 -5.07 -43.19 48.91
CA VAL A 413 -5.45 -43.29 50.33
C VAL A 413 -6.94 -43.54 50.43
N THR A 414 -7.21 -44.74 50.93
CA THR A 414 -8.47 -45.42 51.16
C THR A 414 -9.47 -44.70 52.06
N LYS A 415 -10.74 -44.79 51.64
CA LYS A 415 -11.97 -45.03 52.42
C LYS A 415 -11.83 -45.10 53.95
N LYS A 416 -12.65 -44.30 54.65
CA LYS A 416 -13.32 -44.70 55.89
C LYS A 416 -14.80 -44.34 55.84
N THR A 417 -15.62 -45.37 56.03
CA THR A 417 -17.02 -45.35 56.43
C THR A 417 -17.18 -44.77 57.84
N TYR A 418 -18.09 -43.80 57.99
CA TYR A 418 -19.38 -43.92 58.69
C TYR A 418 -20.34 -42.88 58.12
#